data_AF-A0A5C7YLB9-F1
#
_entry.id   AF-A0A5C7YLB9-F1
#
_cell.length_a   1.000
_cell.length_b   1.000
_cell.length_c   1.000
_cell.angle_alpha   90.00
_cell.angle_beta   90.00
_cell.angle_gamma   90.00
#
_symmetry.space_group_name_H-M   'P 1'
#
loop_
_entity.id
_entity.type
_entity.pdbx_description
1 polymer ?
#
loop_
_entity_poly.entity_id
_entity_poly.type
_entity_poly.pdbx_seq_one_letter_code
_entity_poly.pdbx_strand_id
1 'polypeptide(L)'
;MGLGLTDGILGAILLLSVVVGAWRGLVYELMSLAGWLTAFVLAQWLAQDVADWLPVWRDAAAQVRYALSFVLVFVASVFAASMVSWVLRKVVDTVGLRPADRSLGALFGLIRGVVVLMVLATVVQLVGLHKEIWWRQSHVTPVLDVLLSGIKPVLPQRLQEYLR
;
A
#
# COMPACT_ATOMS: atom_id res chain seq x y z
N MET A 1 31.88 6.94 11.50
CA MET A 1 30.43 7.20 11.27
C MET A 1 29.92 6.12 10.34
N GLY A 2 29.68 4.92 10.88
CA GLY A 2 29.16 3.81 10.08
C GLY A 2 27.64 3.85 10.12
N LEU A 3 26.98 3.83 8.96
CA LEU A 3 25.55 3.52 8.92
C LEU A 3 25.35 2.19 9.64
N GLY A 4 24.55 2.18 10.70
CA GLY A 4 24.18 0.92 11.33
C GLY A 4 23.47 0.03 10.30
N LEU A 5 23.50 -1.30 10.48
CA LEU A 5 22.76 -2.22 9.60
C LEU A 5 21.29 -1.81 9.49
N THR A 6 20.71 -1.32 10.59
CA THR A 6 19.36 -0.74 10.65
C THR A 6 19.19 0.44 9.70
N ASP A 7 20.09 1.43 9.72
CA ASP A 7 20.02 2.60 8.83
C ASP A 7 20.11 2.19 7.36
N GLY A 8 20.98 1.23 7.05
CA GLY A 8 21.12 0.67 5.71
C GLY A 8 19.84 -0.01 5.23
N ILE A 9 19.18 -0.80 6.08
CA ILE A 9 17.91 -1.47 5.75
C ILE A 9 16.78 -0.45 5.56
N LEU A 10 16.61 0.48 6.49
CA LEU A 10 15.57 1.51 6.41
C LEU A 10 15.76 2.40 5.17
N GLY A 11 17.01 2.80 4.90
CA GLY A 11 17.38 3.54 3.70
C GLY A 11 17.12 2.74 2.42
N ALA A 12 17.44 1.45 2.39
CA ALA A 12 17.18 0.58 1.26
C ALA A 12 15.68 0.43 0.96
N ILE A 13 14.83 0.29 1.99
CA ILE A 13 13.37 0.26 1.83
C ILE A 13 12.88 1.56 1.19
N LEU A 14 13.35 2.72 1.69
CA LEU A 14 12.96 4.02 1.17
C LEU A 14 13.41 4.21 -0.29
N LEU A 15 14.69 3.92 -0.57
CA LEU A 15 15.27 4.00 -1.91
C LEU A 15 14.54 3.08 -2.88
N LEU A 16 14.26 1.84 -2.49
CA LEU A 16 13.51 0.90 -3.31
C LEU A 16 12.12 1.43 -3.62
N SER A 17 11.43 2.01 -2.63
CA SER A 17 10.12 2.61 -2.84
C SER A 17 10.16 3.76 -3.85
N VAL A 18 11.14 4.66 -3.71
CA VAL A 18 11.38 5.77 -4.67
C VAL A 18 11.68 5.26 -6.07
N VAL A 19 12.60 4.30 -6.20
CA VAL A 19 13.00 3.73 -7.50
C VAL A 19 11.82 3.01 -8.16
N VAL A 20 11.05 2.23 -7.39
CA VAL A 20 9.85 1.56 -7.89
C VAL A 20 8.80 2.58 -8.33
N GLY A 21 8.59 3.65 -7.56
CA GLY A 21 7.68 4.73 -7.93
C GLY A 21 8.14 5.45 -9.21
N ALA A 22 9.43 5.76 -9.32
CA ALA A 22 10.03 6.35 -10.51
C ALA A 22 9.93 5.44 -11.74
N TRP A 23 10.05 4.12 -11.57
CA TRP A 23 9.91 3.16 -12.65
C TRP A 23 8.45 3.07 -13.12
N ARG A 24 7.54 2.90 -12.16
CA ARG A 24 6.10 2.68 -12.42
C ARG A 24 5.40 3.94 -12.93
N GLY A 25 5.76 5.11 -12.41
CA GLY A 25 5.10 6.38 -12.67
C GLY A 25 3.90 6.63 -11.76
N LEU A 26 3.59 7.91 -11.51
CA LEU A 26 2.51 8.33 -10.63
C LEU A 26 1.15 7.81 -11.12
N VAL A 27 0.86 7.96 -12.41
CA VAL A 27 -0.44 7.59 -12.99
C VAL A 27 -0.71 6.11 -12.75
N TYR A 28 0.27 5.25 -12.94
CA TYR A 28 0.10 3.82 -12.71
C TYR A 28 -0.07 3.48 -11.23
N GLU A 29 0.61 4.17 -10.32
CA GLU A 29 0.41 3.98 -8.87
C GLU A 29 -0.99 4.40 -8.43
N LEU A 30 -1.47 5.56 -8.87
CA LEU A 30 -2.81 6.05 -8.55
C LEU A 30 -3.90 5.16 -9.15
N MET A 31 -3.75 4.74 -10.40
CA MET A 31 -4.71 3.83 -11.04
C MET A 31 -4.70 2.44 -10.40
N SER A 32 -3.55 1.95 -9.95
CA SER A 32 -3.48 0.70 -9.20
C SER A 32 -4.23 0.81 -7.87
N LEU A 33 -4.05 1.90 -7.13
CA LEU A 33 -4.74 2.11 -5.85
C LEU A 33 -6.25 2.31 -6.04
N ALA A 34 -6.63 3.16 -7.00
CA ALA A 34 -8.03 3.36 -7.36
C ALA A 34 -8.67 2.04 -7.81
N GLY A 35 -7.98 1.27 -8.65
CA GLY A 35 -8.43 -0.04 -9.14
C GLY A 35 -8.72 -1.03 -8.02
N TRP A 36 -7.82 -1.15 -7.04
CA TRP A 36 -8.04 -2.00 -5.86
C TRP A 36 -9.25 -1.53 -5.04
N LEU A 37 -9.39 -0.22 -4.80
CA LEU A 37 -10.52 0.34 -4.06
C LEU A 37 -11.84 0.10 -4.80
N THR A 38 -11.90 0.41 -6.10
CA THR A 38 -13.08 0.19 -6.93
C THR A 38 -13.44 -1.28 -7.03
N ALA A 39 -12.45 -2.17 -7.15
CA ALA A 39 -12.69 -3.61 -7.21
C ALA A 39 -13.29 -4.13 -5.90
N PHE A 40 -12.82 -3.63 -4.76
CA PHE A 40 -13.39 -3.98 -3.45
C PHE A 40 -14.85 -3.53 -3.33
N VAL A 41 -15.15 -2.29 -3.71
CA VAL A 41 -16.52 -1.75 -3.69
C VAL A 41 -17.44 -2.53 -4.63
N LEU A 42 -17.01 -2.80 -5.85
CA LEU A 42 -17.78 -3.60 -6.82
C LEU A 42 -18.00 -5.02 -6.33
N ALA A 43 -16.99 -5.65 -5.72
CA ALA A 43 -17.13 -6.96 -5.12
C ALA A 43 -18.16 -6.95 -3.98
N GLN A 44 -18.17 -5.93 -3.13
CA GLN A 44 -19.19 -5.83 -2.08
C GLN A 44 -20.60 -5.69 -2.63
N TRP A 45 -20.79 -4.96 -3.73
CA TRP A 45 -22.12 -4.75 -4.31
C TRP A 45 -22.62 -5.96 -5.10
N LEU A 46 -21.77 -6.57 -5.92
CA LEU A 46 -22.19 -7.58 -6.89
C LEU A 46 -22.00 -9.02 -6.39
N ALA A 47 -21.32 -9.25 -5.26
CA ALA A 47 -21.05 -10.60 -4.78
C ALA A 47 -22.32 -11.40 -4.48
N GLN A 48 -23.37 -10.76 -3.95
CA GLN A 48 -24.65 -11.43 -3.69
C GLN A 48 -25.35 -11.81 -5.00
N ASP A 49 -25.45 -10.88 -5.95
CA ASP A 49 -26.07 -11.14 -7.26
C ASP A 49 -25.37 -12.31 -7.98
N VAL A 50 -24.03 -12.31 -7.98
CA VAL A 50 -23.21 -13.36 -8.58
C VAL A 50 -23.36 -14.69 -7.83
N ALA A 51 -23.48 -14.67 -6.50
CA ALA A 51 -23.75 -15.86 -5.69
C ALA A 51 -25.08 -16.53 -6.04
N ASP A 52 -26.10 -15.76 -6.40
CA ASP A 52 -27.41 -16.32 -6.74
C ASP A 52 -27.48 -16.80 -8.20
N TRP A 53 -26.70 -16.18 -9.09
CA TRP A 53 -26.65 -16.56 -10.50
C TRP A 53 -25.81 -17.80 -10.79
N LEU A 54 -24.80 -18.12 -9.99
CA LEU A 54 -23.90 -19.25 -10.26
C LEU A 54 -24.45 -20.56 -9.67
N PRO A 55 -24.96 -21.51 -10.50
CA PRO A 55 -25.49 -22.77 -10.01
C PRO A 55 -24.43 -23.69 -9.41
N VAL A 56 -23.15 -23.52 -9.81
CA VAL A 56 -22.02 -24.37 -9.38
C VAL A 56 -21.76 -24.31 -7.87
N TRP A 57 -22.21 -23.26 -7.18
CA TRP A 57 -22.01 -23.07 -5.75
C TRP A 57 -23.29 -23.28 -4.93
N ARG A 58 -24.39 -23.77 -5.55
CA ARG A 58 -25.69 -23.90 -4.87
C ARG A 58 -25.67 -24.84 -3.68
N ASP A 59 -24.90 -25.91 -3.76
CA ASP A 59 -24.77 -26.91 -2.70
C ASP A 59 -23.77 -26.51 -1.60
N ALA A 60 -23.03 -25.40 -1.80
CA ALA A 60 -22.11 -24.88 -0.80
C ALA A 60 -22.86 -24.11 0.30
N ALA A 61 -22.27 -24.05 1.50
CA ALA A 61 -22.76 -23.18 2.57
C ALA A 61 -22.84 -21.72 2.11
N ALA A 62 -23.87 -20.99 2.53
CA ALA A 62 -24.15 -19.63 2.06
C ALA A 62 -22.95 -18.67 2.21
N GLN A 63 -22.20 -18.79 3.31
CA GLN A 63 -21.00 -18.00 3.59
C GLN A 63 -19.88 -18.32 2.58
N VAL A 64 -19.70 -19.60 2.24
CA VAL A 64 -18.70 -20.06 1.27
C VAL A 64 -19.08 -19.57 -0.12
N ARG A 65 -20.35 -19.70 -0.50
CA ARG A 65 -20.88 -19.20 -1.78
C ARG A 65 -20.63 -17.70 -1.94
N TYR A 66 -21.00 -16.90 -0.94
CA TYR A 66 -20.77 -15.46 -0.96
C TYR A 66 -19.27 -15.13 -1.07
N ALA A 67 -18.42 -15.78 -0.27
CA ALA A 67 -16.99 -15.52 -0.29
C ALA A 67 -16.37 -15.81 -1.67
N LEU A 68 -16.78 -16.90 -2.32
CA LEU A 68 -16.29 -17.28 -3.64
C LEU A 68 -16.77 -16.32 -4.73
N SER A 69 -18.02 -15.89 -4.69
CA SER A 69 -18.55 -14.86 -5.59
C SER A 69 -17.87 -13.51 -5.38
N PHE A 70 -17.61 -13.13 -4.14
CA PHE A 70 -16.85 -11.93 -3.81
C PHE A 70 -15.46 -11.96 -4.43
N VAL A 71 -14.71 -13.06 -4.22
CA VAL A 71 -13.38 -13.23 -4.81
C VAL A 71 -13.45 -13.19 -6.33
N LEU A 72 -14.45 -13.84 -6.94
CA LEU A 72 -14.63 -13.84 -8.40
C LEU A 72 -14.84 -12.43 -8.95
N VAL A 73 -15.78 -11.67 -8.38
CA VAL A 73 -16.05 -10.28 -8.81
C VAL A 73 -14.83 -9.40 -8.56
N PHE A 74 -14.18 -9.57 -7.41
CA PHE A 74 -13.00 -8.81 -7.05
C PHE A 74 -11.88 -9.00 -8.08
N VAL A 75 -11.54 -10.25 -8.39
CA VAL A 75 -10.50 -10.59 -9.37
C VAL A 75 -10.87 -10.07 -10.76
N ALA A 76 -12.11 -10.27 -11.20
CA ALA A 76 -12.58 -9.75 -12.49
C ALA A 76 -12.48 -8.22 -12.56
N SER A 77 -12.82 -7.52 -11.48
CA SER A 77 -12.75 -6.06 -11.40
C SER A 77 -11.31 -5.54 -11.38
N VAL A 78 -10.42 -6.19 -10.63
CA VAL A 78 -8.98 -5.87 -10.65
C VAL A 78 -8.39 -6.07 -12.05
N PHE A 79 -8.78 -7.16 -12.73
CA PHE A 79 -8.35 -7.42 -14.08
C PHE A 79 -8.81 -6.31 -15.04
N ALA A 80 -10.09 -5.93 -15.00
CA ALA A 80 -10.63 -4.83 -15.79
C ALA A 80 -9.92 -3.49 -15.50
N ALA A 81 -9.73 -3.15 -14.22
CA ALA A 81 -9.02 -1.94 -13.81
C ALA A 81 -7.55 -1.93 -14.30
N SER A 82 -6.91 -3.11 -14.32
CA SER A 82 -5.54 -3.27 -14.84
C SER A 82 -5.48 -3.03 -16.35
N MET A 83 -6.48 -3.48 -17.11
CA MET A 83 -6.59 -3.18 -18.54
C MET A 83 -6.73 -1.68 -18.78
N VAL A 84 -7.59 -1.00 -18.03
CA VAL A 84 -7.76 0.47 -18.10
C VAL A 84 -6.44 1.17 -17.77
N SER A 85 -5.76 0.75 -16.71
CA SER A 85 -4.46 1.31 -16.29
C SER A 85 -3.40 1.17 -17.39
N TRP A 86 -3.39 0.03 -18.09
CA TRP A 86 -2.47 -0.21 -19.20
C TRP A 86 -2.75 0.71 -20.41
N VAL A 87 -4.02 0.93 -20.76
CA VAL A 87 -4.39 1.88 -21.81
C VAL A 87 -3.97 3.30 -21.42
N LEU A 88 -4.26 3.71 -20.18
CA LEU A 88 -3.94 5.05 -19.69
C LEU A 88 -2.42 5.30 -19.71
N ARG A 89 -1.63 4.29 -19.37
CA ARG A 89 -0.17 4.35 -19.47
C ARG A 89 0.30 4.62 -20.90
N LYS A 90 -0.31 3.98 -21.90
CA LYS A 90 0.01 4.27 -23.31
C LYS A 90 -0.31 5.71 -23.69
N VAL A 91 -1.40 6.27 -23.18
CA VAL A 91 -1.77 7.67 -23.41
C VAL A 91 -0.74 8.62 -22.79
N VAL A 92 -0.30 8.35 -21.56
CA VAL A 92 0.76 9.16 -20.91
C VAL A 92 2.07 9.11 -21.73
N ASP A 93 2.41 7.92 -22.22
CA ASP A 93 3.60 7.72 -23.05
C ASP A 93 3.50 8.45 -24.40
N THR A 94 2.31 8.50 -25.04
CA THR A 94 2.14 9.16 -26.34
C THR A 94 2.14 10.69 -26.25
N VAL A 95 1.64 11.27 -25.16
CA VAL A 95 1.64 12.73 -24.93
C VAL A 95 3.03 13.24 -24.50
N GLY A 96 3.99 12.34 -24.26
CA GLY A 96 5.37 12.71 -23.87
C GLY A 96 5.50 13.15 -22.41
N LEU A 97 4.46 12.93 -21.59
CA LEU A 97 4.46 13.29 -20.16
C LEU A 97 5.25 12.30 -19.28
N ARG A 98 5.88 11.29 -19.90
CA ARG A 98 6.62 10.22 -19.21
C ARG A 98 7.68 10.72 -18.21
N PRO A 99 8.50 11.75 -18.49
CA PRO A 99 9.46 12.24 -17.50
C PRO A 99 8.81 12.85 -16.25
N ALA A 100 7.72 13.61 -16.45
CA ALA A 100 6.96 14.21 -15.36
C ALA A 100 6.21 13.15 -14.54
N ASP A 101 5.60 12.16 -15.21
CA ASP A 101 4.93 11.03 -14.55
C ASP A 101 5.91 10.23 -13.67
N ARG A 102 7.14 10.01 -14.14
CA ARG A 102 8.19 9.32 -13.38
C ARG A 102 8.74 10.14 -12.22
N SER A 103 8.92 11.45 -12.38
CA SER A 103 9.40 12.30 -11.28
C SER A 103 8.36 12.40 -10.16
N LEU A 104 7.09 12.54 -10.52
CA LEU A 104 5.98 12.49 -9.57
C LEU A 104 5.82 11.10 -8.96
N GLY A 105 6.05 10.04 -9.73
CA GLY A 105 6.10 8.66 -9.21
C GLY A 105 7.23 8.46 -8.20
N ALA A 106 8.40 9.08 -8.40
CA ALA A 106 9.47 9.06 -7.41
C ALA A 106 9.07 9.75 -6.10
N LEU A 107 8.38 10.90 -6.19
CA LEU A 107 7.85 11.62 -5.02
C LEU A 107 6.77 10.80 -4.31
N PHE A 108 5.86 10.17 -5.05
CA PHE A 108 4.85 9.28 -4.47
C PHE A 108 5.52 8.06 -3.81
N GLY A 109 6.52 7.48 -4.46
CA GLY A 109 7.35 6.42 -3.92
C GLY A 109 8.06 6.82 -2.62
N LEU A 110 8.52 8.07 -2.51
CA LEU A 110 9.07 8.61 -1.27
C LEU A 110 8.02 8.65 -0.16
N ILE A 111 6.85 9.23 -0.43
CA ILE A 111 5.75 9.33 0.54
C ILE A 111 5.33 7.94 1.02
N ARG A 112 5.10 7.02 0.08
CA ARG A 112 4.76 5.62 0.39
C ARG A 112 5.85 4.93 1.18
N GLY A 113 7.13 5.16 0.85
CA GLY A 113 8.26 4.61 1.57
C GLY A 113 8.29 5.09 3.02
N VAL A 114 8.07 6.39 3.26
CA VAL A 114 7.94 6.96 4.61
C VAL A 114 6.78 6.31 5.36
N VAL A 115 5.61 6.16 4.73
CA VAL A 115 4.44 5.47 5.34
C VAL A 115 4.79 4.04 5.74
N VAL A 116 5.47 3.28 4.88
CA VAL A 116 5.92 1.91 5.18
C VAL A 116 6.88 1.89 6.37
N LEU A 117 7.84 2.82 6.43
CA LEU A 117 8.76 2.94 7.57
C LEU A 117 8.04 3.31 8.87
N MET A 118 7.02 4.17 8.82
CA MET A 118 6.21 4.52 9.98
C MET A 118 5.38 3.33 10.49
N VAL A 119 4.80 2.54 9.59
CA VAL A 119 4.13 1.29 9.95
C VAL A 119 5.12 0.32 10.60
N LEU A 120 6.32 0.16 10.02
CA LEU A 120 7.37 -0.68 10.60
C LEU A 120 7.77 -0.21 12.00
N ALA A 121 8.02 1.08 12.17
CA ALA A 121 8.36 1.67 13.46
C ALA A 121 7.23 1.46 14.50
N THR A 122 5.97 1.61 14.10
CA THR A 122 4.82 1.31 14.95
C THR A 122 4.81 -0.16 15.39
N VAL A 123 5.05 -1.09 14.47
CA VAL A 123 5.14 -2.53 14.79
C VAL A 123 6.30 -2.80 15.76
N VAL A 124 7.46 -2.21 15.54
CA VAL A 124 8.62 -2.33 16.43
C VAL A 124 8.33 -1.80 17.84
N GLN A 125 7.59 -0.68 17.94
CA GLN A 125 7.15 -0.14 19.23
C GLN A 125 6.15 -1.07 19.92
N LEU A 126 5.15 -1.59 19.19
CA LEU A 126 4.13 -2.53 19.69
C LEU A 126 4.74 -3.83 20.23
N VAL A 127 5.77 -4.36 19.58
CA VAL A 127 6.48 -5.58 20.02
C VAL A 127 7.49 -5.30 21.15
N GLY A 128 7.75 -4.03 21.47
CA GLY A 128 8.68 -3.63 22.53
C GLY A 128 10.16 -3.63 22.12
N LEU A 129 10.45 -3.87 20.83
CA LEU A 129 11.81 -3.92 20.27
C LEU A 129 12.47 -2.54 20.13
N HIS A 130 11.70 -1.46 20.29
CA HIS A 130 12.22 -0.08 20.27
C HIS A 130 13.26 0.23 21.36
N LYS A 131 13.38 -0.63 22.39
CA LYS A 131 14.38 -0.50 23.47
C LYS A 131 15.72 -1.12 23.11
N GLU A 132 15.77 -1.94 22.07
CA GLU A 132 16.97 -2.66 21.68
C GLU A 132 18.06 -1.72 21.15
N ILE A 133 19.32 -2.15 21.34
CA ILE A 133 20.50 -1.36 20.99
C ILE A 133 20.52 -1.03 19.49
N TRP A 134 20.17 -2.00 18.64
CA TRP A 134 20.18 -1.85 17.18
C TRP A 134 19.13 -0.85 16.66
N TRP A 135 18.05 -0.61 17.42
CA TRP A 135 17.03 0.39 17.09
C TRP A 135 17.42 1.78 17.62
N ARG A 136 17.90 1.86 18.86
CA ARG A 136 18.30 3.12 19.51
C ARG A 136 19.55 3.75 18.91
N GLN A 137 20.45 2.96 18.35
CA GLN A 137 21.67 3.46 17.71
C GLN A 137 21.45 3.97 16.29
N SER A 138 20.28 3.72 15.69
CA SER A 138 19.96 4.19 14.34
C SER A 138 19.79 5.71 14.33
N HIS A 139 20.33 6.35 13.30
CA HIS A 139 20.14 7.79 13.08
C HIS A 139 18.78 8.11 12.45
N VAL A 140 18.15 7.13 11.81
CA VAL A 140 16.85 7.30 11.13
C VAL A 140 15.68 7.16 12.10
N THR A 141 15.82 6.37 13.17
CA THR A 141 14.73 6.12 14.13
C THR A 141 14.18 7.37 14.84
N PRO A 142 14.99 8.37 15.27
CA PRO A 142 14.46 9.61 15.84
C PRO A 142 13.61 10.41 14.85
N VAL A 143 13.99 10.41 13.57
CA VAL A 143 13.21 11.07 12.51
C VAL A 143 11.85 10.39 12.34
N LEU A 144 11.81 9.06 12.38
CA LEU A 144 10.56 8.30 12.33
C LEU A 144 9.69 8.59 13.56
N ASP A 145 10.25 8.69 14.76
CA ASP A 145 9.50 9.00 15.98
C ASP A 145 8.89 10.42 15.95
N VAL A 146 9.59 11.40 15.36
CA VAL A 146 9.05 12.75 15.13
C VAL A 146 7.87 12.70 14.14
N LEU A 147 8.03 11.99 13.02
CA LEU A 147 6.97 11.83 12.02
C LEU A 147 5.75 11.11 12.61
N LEU A 148 5.98 10.07 13.41
CA LEU A 148 4.93 9.34 14.12
C LEU A 148 4.20 10.25 15.10
N SER A 149 4.92 11.07 15.86
CA SER A 149 4.34 12.04 16.79
C SER A 149 3.47 13.07 16.10
N GLY A 150 3.85 13.52 14.89
CA GLY A 150 3.03 14.41 14.08
C GLY A 150 1.70 13.80 13.64
N ILE A 151 1.64 12.48 13.42
CA ILE A 151 0.41 11.78 13.01
C ILE A 151 -0.37 11.14 14.16
N LYS A 152 0.18 11.11 15.39
CA LYS A 152 -0.50 10.58 16.59
C LYS A 152 -1.97 11.02 16.73
N PRO A 153 -2.36 12.28 16.45
CA PRO A 153 -3.77 12.72 16.57
C PRO A 153 -4.74 11.99 15.64
N VAL A 154 -4.25 11.49 14.50
CA VAL A 154 -5.04 10.78 13.49
C VAL A 154 -5.13 9.28 13.78
N LEU A 155 -4.22 8.76 14.61
CA LEU A 155 -4.17 7.33 14.94
C LEU A 155 -5.30 6.94 15.90
N PRO A 156 -5.84 5.71 15.82
CA PRO A 156 -6.81 5.20 16.77
C PRO A 156 -6.29 5.28 18.21
N GLN A 157 -7.15 5.63 19.16
CA GLN A 157 -6.78 5.84 20.58
C GLN A 157 -5.95 4.70 21.17
N ARG A 158 -6.27 3.44 20.83
CA ARG A 158 -5.52 2.26 21.30
C ARG A 158 -4.06 2.26 20.88
N LEU A 159 -3.72 2.80 19.70
CA LEU A 159 -2.34 2.89 19.21
C LEU A 159 -1.58 4.04 19.89
N GLN A 160 -2.27 5.10 20.29
CA GLN A 160 -1.64 6.25 20.93
C GLN A 160 -0.97 5.87 22.25
N GLU A 161 -1.54 4.92 23.01
CA GLU A 161 -0.99 4.44 24.28
C GLU A 161 0.35 3.71 24.15
N TYR A 162 0.60 3.09 22.99
CA TYR A 162 1.84 2.35 22.72
C TYR A 162 2.92 3.21 22.05
N LEU A 163 2.55 4.39 21.53
CA LEU A 163 3.47 5.29 20.85
C LEU A 163 4.01 6.31 21.85
N ARG A 164 5.27 6.12 22.28
CA ARG A 164 5.96 7.06 23.19
C ARG A 164 6.42 8.32 22.46
#